data_AF-A0AAW8BBL1-F1
#
_entry.id   AF-A0AAW8BBL1-F1
#
_cell.length_a   1.000
_cell.length_b   1.000
_cell.length_c   1.000
_cell.angle_alpha   90.00
_cell.angle_beta   90.00
_cell.angle_gamma   90.00
#
_symmetry.space_group_name_H-M   'P 1'
#
loop_
_entity.id
_entity.type
_entity.pdbx_description
1 polymer ?
#
loop_
_entity_poly.entity_id
_entity_poly.type
_entity_poly.pdbx_seq_one_letter_code
_entity_poly.pdbx_strand_id
1 'polypeptide(L)'
;MKKTQITIDVELDENHVPERMTWNAEDGGVEKQETKATMISVWDDEKREALRIDLWTKDMPVDQMKMFLHQIILSMGNTYERATGEEDVAFWLEQMAEEFAQKAAIKM
;
A
#
# COMPACT_ATOMS: atom_id res chain seq x y z
N MET A 1 4.59 14.96 -24.64
CA MET A 1 4.20 14.52 -23.28
C MET A 1 4.48 13.03 -23.20
N LYS A 2 5.14 12.57 -22.12
CA LYS A 2 5.35 11.14 -21.88
C LYS A 2 4.11 10.59 -21.20
N LYS A 3 3.58 9.49 -21.70
CA LYS A 3 2.52 8.71 -21.04
C LYS A 3 3.17 7.41 -20.58
N THR A 4 2.94 7.04 -19.32
CA THR A 4 3.34 5.75 -18.78
C THR A 4 2.13 5.08 -18.16
N GLN A 5 2.19 3.76 -17.99
CA GLN A 5 1.11 2.98 -17.45
C GLN A 5 1.59 2.23 -16.21
N ILE A 6 0.74 2.23 -15.17
CA ILE A 6 0.85 1.34 -14.03
C ILE A 6 -0.37 0.45 -14.08
N THR A 7 -0.16 -0.86 -14.07
CA THR A 7 -1.24 -1.86 -14.13
C THR A 7 -1.07 -2.86 -13.01
N ILE A 8 -2.18 -3.30 -12.44
CA ILE A 8 -2.24 -4.47 -11.56
C ILE A 8 -3.17 -5.48 -12.20
N ASP A 9 -2.61 -6.62 -12.59
CA ASP A 9 -3.37 -7.75 -13.10
C ASP A 9 -3.72 -8.65 -11.91
N VAL A 10 -5.00 -8.98 -11.78
CA VAL A 10 -5.55 -9.77 -10.67
C VAL A 10 -6.27 -10.97 -11.24
N GLU A 11 -5.81 -12.16 -10.90
CA GLU A 11 -6.48 -13.43 -11.19
C GLU A 11 -7.31 -13.83 -9.97
N LEU A 12 -8.59 -14.12 -10.18
CA LEU A 12 -9.56 -14.44 -9.12
C LEU A 12 -9.97 -15.92 -9.17
N ASP A 13 -10.25 -16.50 -8.01
CA ASP A 13 -10.89 -17.82 -7.92
C ASP A 13 -12.41 -17.75 -8.21
N GLU A 14 -13.07 -18.91 -8.19
CA GLU A 14 -14.53 -19.03 -8.40
C GLU A 14 -15.37 -18.23 -7.40
N ASN A 15 -14.80 -17.85 -6.25
CA ASN A 15 -15.45 -17.03 -5.22
C ASN A 15 -15.04 -15.56 -5.30
N HIS A 16 -14.37 -15.14 -6.39
CA HIS A 16 -13.85 -13.79 -6.60
C HIS A 16 -12.77 -13.37 -5.59
N VAL A 17 -12.00 -14.32 -5.06
CA VAL A 17 -10.85 -14.05 -4.18
C VAL A 17 -9.56 -14.00 -5.01
N PRO A 18 -8.68 -13.00 -4.83
CA PRO A 18 -7.39 -12.96 -5.53
C PRO A 18 -6.52 -14.20 -5.24
N GLU A 19 -6.16 -14.94 -6.30
CA GLU A 19 -5.20 -16.05 -6.22
C GLU A 19 -3.79 -15.60 -6.60
N ARG A 20 -3.68 -14.80 -7.67
CA ARG A 20 -2.39 -14.32 -8.20
C ARG A 20 -2.52 -12.86 -8.60
N MET A 21 -1.50 -12.07 -8.29
CA MET A 21 -1.40 -10.69 -8.74
C MET A 21 -0.03 -10.41 -9.30
N THR A 22 0.01 -9.63 -10.38
CA THR A 22 1.24 -9.04 -10.91
C THR A 22 1.05 -7.55 -11.12
N TRP A 23 2.12 -6.78 -11.03
CA TRP A 23 2.08 -5.35 -11.33
C TRP A 23 3.18 -4.96 -12.31
N ASN A 24 2.89 -3.92 -13.09
CA ASN A 24 3.80 -3.33 -14.08
C ASN A 24 3.92 -1.84 -13.80
N ALA A 25 5.12 -1.30 -13.92
CA ALA A 25 5.41 0.13 -13.95
C ALA A 25 6.64 0.35 -14.85
N GLU A 26 6.39 0.50 -16.16
CA GLU A 26 7.43 0.55 -17.19
C GLU A 26 8.46 1.65 -16.93
N ASP A 27 8.01 2.82 -16.49
CA ASP A 27 8.88 3.96 -16.18
C ASP A 27 9.77 3.72 -14.96
N GLY A 28 9.35 2.85 -14.05
CA GLY A 28 10.11 2.42 -12.87
C GLY A 28 10.96 1.18 -13.12
N GLY A 29 10.95 0.61 -14.34
CA GLY A 29 11.67 -0.61 -14.67
C GLY A 29 11.06 -1.89 -14.09
N VAL A 30 9.76 -1.87 -13.76
CA VAL A 30 9.06 -3.04 -13.22
C VAL A 30 8.17 -3.67 -14.30
N GLU A 31 8.44 -4.93 -14.61
CA GLU A 31 7.68 -5.71 -15.60
C GLU A 31 7.21 -7.03 -14.98
N LYS A 32 5.89 -7.24 -14.98
CA LYS A 32 5.14 -8.42 -14.53
C LYS A 32 5.62 -9.00 -13.21
N GLN A 33 5.94 -8.13 -12.25
CA GLN A 33 6.44 -8.56 -10.97
C GLN A 33 5.29 -9.11 -10.12
N GLU A 34 5.46 -10.32 -9.58
CA GLU A 34 4.49 -10.92 -8.67
C GLU A 34 4.39 -10.12 -7.37
N THR A 35 3.18 -9.98 -6.86
CA THR A 35 2.92 -9.40 -5.53
C THR A 35 1.81 -10.16 -4.83
N LYS A 36 1.87 -10.20 -3.50
CA LYS A 36 0.81 -10.77 -2.65
C LYS A 36 -0.17 -9.73 -2.13
N ALA A 37 0.15 -8.44 -2.23
CA ALA A 37 -0.73 -7.38 -1.77
C ALA A 37 -0.55 -6.10 -2.57
N THR A 38 -1.61 -5.29 -2.60
CA THR A 38 -1.56 -3.91 -3.10
C THR A 38 -2.58 -3.06 -2.34
N MET A 39 -2.23 -1.79 -2.13
CA MET A 39 -3.16 -0.75 -1.69
C MET A 39 -3.02 0.43 -2.66
N ILE A 40 -4.09 0.73 -3.38
CA ILE A 40 -4.15 1.88 -4.29
C ILE A 40 -5.19 2.85 -3.75
N SER A 41 -4.77 4.11 -3.61
CA SER A 41 -5.67 5.22 -3.30
C SER A 41 -5.63 6.26 -4.42
N VAL A 42 -6.79 6.82 -4.75
CA VAL A 42 -6.92 7.95 -5.68
C VAL A 42 -7.75 9.05 -5.03
N TRP A 43 -7.46 10.31 -5.37
CA TRP A 43 -8.19 11.47 -4.88
C TRP A 43 -9.37 11.77 -5.82
N ASP A 44 -10.58 11.81 -5.27
CA ASP A 44 -11.76 12.34 -5.94
C ASP A 44 -11.92 13.82 -5.55
N ASP A 45 -11.65 14.73 -6.49
CA ASP A 45 -11.68 16.18 -6.24
C ASP A 45 -13.10 16.72 -6.05
N GLU A 46 -14.09 16.12 -6.73
CA GLU A 46 -15.48 16.57 -6.65
C GLU A 46 -16.06 16.27 -5.27
N LYS A 47 -15.78 15.08 -4.74
CA LYS A 47 -16.26 14.64 -3.42
C LYS A 47 -15.30 14.95 -2.28
N ARG A 48 -14.05 15.32 -2.61
CA ARG A 48 -12.96 15.58 -1.65
C ARG A 48 -12.72 14.39 -0.72
N GLU A 49 -12.61 13.21 -1.32
CA GLU A 49 -12.37 11.97 -0.59
C GLU A 49 -11.31 11.10 -1.26
N ALA A 50 -10.71 10.21 -0.48
CA ALA A 50 -9.85 9.17 -0.99
C ALA A 50 -10.68 7.92 -1.34
N LEU A 51 -10.66 7.52 -2.60
CA LEU A 51 -11.17 6.22 -3.03
C LEU A 51 -10.04 5.20 -2.93
N ARG A 52 -10.33 3.98 -2.49
CA ARG A 52 -9.32 2.95 -2.22
C ARG A 52 -9.69 1.58 -2.76
N ILE A 53 -8.68 0.83 -3.18
CA ILE A 53 -8.74 -0.59 -3.48
C ILE A 53 -7.59 -1.27 -2.75
N ASP A 54 -7.93 -2.20 -1.85
CA ASP A 54 -6.95 -2.99 -1.11
C ASP A 54 -7.18 -4.45 -1.41
N LEU A 55 -6.13 -5.13 -1.88
CA LEU A 55 -6.19 -6.53 -2.27
C LEU A 55 -5.02 -7.28 -1.64
N TRP A 56 -5.28 -8.54 -1.30
CA TRP A 56 -4.27 -9.52 -0.91
C TRP A 56 -4.60 -10.85 -1.55
N THR A 57 -3.57 -11.64 -1.86
CA THR A 57 -3.76 -13.01 -2.30
C THR A 57 -4.22 -13.88 -1.14
N LYS A 58 -5.01 -14.90 -1.46
CA LYS A 58 -5.56 -15.88 -0.49
C LYS A 58 -4.51 -16.53 0.40
N ASP A 59 -3.30 -16.69 -0.11
CA ASP A 59 -2.19 -17.38 0.54
C ASP A 59 -1.23 -16.43 1.30
N MET A 60 -1.51 -15.13 1.36
CA MET A 60 -0.70 -14.19 2.12
C MET A 60 -0.87 -14.46 3.63
N PRO A 61 0.22 -14.76 4.36
CA PRO A 61 0.14 -14.98 5.81
C PRO A 61 -0.27 -13.71 6.58
N VAL A 62 -1.04 -13.89 7.66
CA VAL A 62 -1.56 -12.77 8.46
C VAL A 62 -0.44 -11.92 9.07
N ASP A 63 0.68 -12.52 9.47
CA ASP A 63 1.88 -11.82 9.94
C ASP A 63 2.49 -10.92 8.85
N GLN A 64 2.51 -11.38 7.60
CA GLN A 64 2.94 -10.55 6.46
C GLN A 64 1.95 -9.44 6.16
N MET A 65 0.63 -9.66 6.30
CA MET A 65 -0.38 -8.59 6.14
C MET A 65 -0.18 -7.48 7.17
N LYS A 66 0.06 -7.84 8.43
CA LYS A 66 0.38 -6.88 9.50
C LYS A 66 1.65 -6.10 9.19
N MET A 67 2.70 -6.80 8.74
CA MET A 67 3.96 -6.16 8.34
C MET A 67 3.75 -5.17 7.18
N PHE A 68 2.97 -5.55 6.17
CA PHE A 68 2.65 -4.69 5.03
C PHE A 68 1.94 -3.40 5.47
N LEU A 69 0.91 -3.51 6.32
CA LEU A 69 0.22 -2.34 6.88
C LEU A 69 1.15 -1.47 7.73
N HIS A 70 2.00 -2.08 8.55
CA HIS A 70 2.99 -1.34 9.34
C HIS A 70 3.92 -0.50 8.45
N GLN A 71 4.48 -1.10 7.39
CA GLN A 71 5.36 -0.40 6.45
C GLN A 71 4.64 0.76 5.75
N ILE A 72 3.35 0.58 5.41
CA ILE A 72 2.54 1.66 4.83
C ILE A 72 2.38 2.81 5.83
N ILE A 73 2.00 2.52 7.07
CA ILE A 73 1.80 3.55 8.11
C ILE A 73 3.12 4.31 8.34
N LEU A 74 4.24 3.61 8.46
CA LEU A 74 5.55 4.23 8.62
C LEU A 74 5.90 5.14 7.42
N SER A 75 5.61 4.68 6.19
CA SER A 75 5.86 5.47 4.98
C SER A 75 4.94 6.69 4.83
N MET A 76 3.79 6.72 5.52
CA MET A 76 2.88 7.86 5.50
C MET A 76 3.49 9.08 6.18
N GLY A 77 4.28 8.92 7.25
CA GLY A 77 5.00 10.03 7.90
C GLY A 77 5.89 10.77 6.89
N ASN A 78 6.76 10.02 6.22
CA ASN A 78 7.63 10.52 5.15
C ASN A 78 6.85 11.17 3.99
N THR A 79 5.71 10.59 3.62
CA THR A 79 4.86 11.12 2.54
C THR A 79 4.20 12.43 2.95
N TYR A 80 3.72 12.50 4.19
CA TYR A 80 3.10 13.68 4.79
C TYR A 80 4.10 14.84 4.89
N GLU A 81 5.28 14.59 5.46
CA GLU A 81 6.34 15.58 5.60
C GLU A 81 6.70 16.22 4.26
N ARG A 82 6.91 15.42 3.21
CA ARG A 82 7.21 15.94 1.87
C ARG A 82 6.08 16.77 1.27
N ALA A 83 4.84 16.50 1.66
CA ALA A 83 3.67 17.20 1.14
C ALA A 83 3.36 18.51 1.89
N THR A 84 3.61 18.57 3.20
CA THR A 84 3.18 19.69 4.05
C THR A 84 4.34 20.47 4.70
N GLY A 85 5.49 19.84 4.90
CA GLY A 85 6.62 20.39 5.64
C GLY A 85 6.45 20.38 7.16
N GLU A 86 5.42 19.72 7.69
CA GLU A 86 5.13 19.65 9.13
C GLU A 86 5.87 18.45 9.76
N GLU A 87 7.13 18.69 10.15
CA GLU A 87 8.03 17.67 10.71
C GLU A 87 7.50 17.03 12.01
N ASP A 88 6.82 17.81 12.87
CA ASP A 88 6.28 17.33 14.15
C ASP A 88 5.13 16.33 13.95
N VAL A 89 4.25 16.59 13.00
CA VAL A 89 3.15 15.69 12.64
C VAL A 89 3.67 14.43 11.93
N ALA A 90 4.68 14.59 11.05
CA ALA A 90 5.34 13.47 10.40
C ALA A 90 6.00 12.53 11.42
N PHE A 91 6.75 13.09 12.38
CA PHE A 91 7.35 12.32 13.47
C PHE A 91 6.29 11.59 14.31
N TRP A 92 5.16 12.24 14.59
CA TRP A 92 4.04 11.59 15.30
C TRP A 92 3.47 10.39 14.52
N LEU A 93 3.34 10.48 13.18
CA LEU A 93 2.91 9.34 12.36
C LEU A 93 3.88 8.15 12.43
N GLU A 94 5.19 8.41 12.49
CA GLU A 94 6.19 7.36 12.70
C GLU A 94 6.05 6.70 14.07
N GLN A 95 5.85 7.50 15.14
CA GLN A 95 5.60 6.94 16.48
C GLN A 95 4.33 6.10 16.51
N MET A 96 3.29 6.52 15.78
CA MET A 96 2.05 5.74 15.67
C MET A 96 2.29 4.40 14.94
N ALA A 97 3.17 4.37 13.93
CA ALA A 97 3.57 3.12 13.28
C ALA A 97 4.23 2.14 14.29
N GLU A 98 5.11 2.64 15.15
CA GLU A 98 5.75 1.85 16.20
C GLU A 98 4.75 1.32 17.22
N GLU A 99 3.80 2.15 17.67
CA GLU A 99 2.71 1.72 18.54
C GLU A 99 1.82 0.66 17.87
N PHE A 100 1.55 0.81 16.56
CA PHE A 100 0.81 -0.17 15.77
C PHE A 100 1.55 -1.51 15.75
N ALA A 101 2.87 -1.53 15.52
CA ALA A 101 3.66 -2.76 15.50
C ALA A 101 3.56 -3.52 16.83
N GLN A 102 3.67 -2.80 17.96
CA GLN A 102 3.54 -3.37 19.30
C GLN A 102 2.15 -3.96 19.54
N LYS A 103 1.08 -3.20 19.23
CA LYS A 103 -0.31 -3.64 19.42
C LYS A 103 -0.68 -4.82 18.52
N ALA A 104 -0.19 -4.82 17.28
CA ALA A 104 -0.41 -5.90 16.32
C ALA A 104 0.45 -7.14 16.60
N ALA A 105 1.35 -7.08 17.60
CA ALA A 105 2.31 -8.12 17.97
C ALA A 105 3.17 -8.54 16.76
N ILE A 106 3.62 -7.57 15.98
CA ILE A 106 4.55 -7.80 14.88
C ILE A 106 5.90 -8.17 15.49
N LYS A 107 6.39 -9.37 15.16
CA LYS A 107 7.74 -9.77 15.50
C LYS A 107 8.67 -9.11 14.48
N MET A 108 9.46 -8.14 14.95
CA MET A 108 10.58 -7.58 14.18
C MET A 108 11.73 -8.57 14.12
#